data_AF-A0A8R1IRZ8-F1
#
_entry.id   AF-A0A8R1IRZ8-F1
#
_cell.length_a   1.000
_cell.length_b   1.000
_cell.length_c   1.000
_cell.angle_alpha   90.00
_cell.angle_beta   90.00
_cell.angle_gamma   90.00
#
_symmetry.space_group_name_H-M   'P 1'
#
loop_
_entity.id
_entity.type
_entity.pdbx_description
1 polymer ?
#
loop_
_entity_poly.entity_id
_entity_poly.type
_entity_poly.pdbx_seq_one_letter_code
_entity_poly.pdbx_strand_id
1 'polypeptide(L)'
;MLNFPTIFSIAHALVAALGMSFNLLLIYLALFQTPRVMRSYSTLIVNYAITDFSACLCDLFVQQRIIPAGLTLGYVSNGLCKHFGPTACYVG
;
A
#
# COMPACT_ATOMS: atom_id res chain seq x y z
N MET A 1 10.66 -17.22 -19.36
CA MET A 1 11.85 -16.51 -18.80
C MET A 1 11.34 -15.35 -17.97
N LEU A 2 11.67 -15.30 -16.67
CA LEU A 2 11.33 -14.16 -15.80
C LEU A 2 12.17 -12.95 -16.25
N ASN A 3 11.49 -11.88 -16.67
CA ASN A 3 12.14 -10.64 -17.10
C ASN A 3 12.32 -9.70 -15.88
N PHE A 4 13.36 -8.87 -15.89
CA PHE A 4 13.63 -7.87 -14.85
C PHE A 4 12.40 -7.06 -14.39
N PRO A 5 11.55 -6.49 -15.28
CA PRO A 5 10.34 -5.76 -14.86
C PRO A 5 9.31 -6.64 -14.15
N THR A 6 9.18 -7.91 -14.55
CA THR A 6 8.23 -8.84 -13.91
C THR A 6 8.67 -9.22 -12.51
N ILE A 7 9.98 -9.37 -12.27
CA ILE A 7 10.53 -9.64 -10.92
C ILE A 7 10.24 -8.47 -10.00
N PHE A 8 10.52 -7.24 -10.45
CA PHE A 8 10.26 -6.03 -9.67
C PHE A 8 8.77 -5.87 -9.33
N SER A 9 7.90 -6.14 -10.30
CA SER A 9 6.45 -6.14 -10.11
C SER A 9 6.01 -7.12 -9.03
N ILE A 10 6.51 -8.35 -9.06
CA ILE A 10 6.17 -9.39 -8.09
C ILE A 10 6.71 -9.01 -6.71
N ALA A 11 7.95 -8.51 -6.62
CA ALA A 11 8.54 -8.07 -5.37
C ALA A 11 7.71 -6.95 -4.72
N HIS A 12 7.29 -5.95 -5.49
CA HIS A 12 6.38 -4.90 -5.02
C HIS A 12 5.08 -5.47 -4.46
N ALA A 13 4.43 -6.38 -5.19
CA ALA A 13 3.19 -6.99 -4.76
C ALA A 13 3.36 -7.79 -3.45
N LEU A 14 4.47 -8.52 -3.30
CA LEU A 14 4.79 -9.26 -2.07
C LEU A 14 5.01 -8.32 -0.88
N VAL A 15 5.78 -7.24 -1.06
CA VAL A 15 6.02 -6.26 0.00
C VAL A 15 4.73 -5.57 0.41
N ALA A 16 3.89 -5.16 -0.54
CA ALA A 16 2.59 -4.58 -0.25
C ALA A 16 1.67 -5.56 0.49
N ALA A 17 1.64 -6.84 0.08
CA ALA A 17 0.84 -7.87 0.75
C ALA A 17 1.32 -8.13 2.19
N LEU A 18 2.63 -8.18 2.43
CA LEU A 18 3.20 -8.29 3.77
C LEU A 18 2.89 -7.05 4.62
N GLY A 19 3.03 -5.86 4.04
CA GLY A 19 2.69 -4.58 4.68
C GLY A 19 1.23 -4.52 5.13
N MET A 20 0.31 -4.93 4.26
CA MET A 20 -1.12 -5.05 4.60
C MET A 20 -1.34 -6.07 5.73
N SER A 21 -0.71 -7.24 5.63
CA SER A 21 -0.89 -8.32 6.62
C SER A 21 -0.39 -7.93 8.02
N PHE A 22 0.78 -7.30 8.10
CA PHE A 22 1.35 -6.86 9.38
C PHE A 22 0.60 -5.68 9.98
N ASN A 23 0.16 -4.71 9.17
CA ASN A 23 -0.65 -3.60 9.67
C ASN A 23 -2.03 -4.08 10.14
N LEU A 24 -2.65 -5.05 9.45
CA LEU A 24 -3.89 -5.66 9.90
C LEU A 24 -3.71 -6.42 11.23
N LEU A 25 -2.60 -7.16 11.37
CA LEU A 25 -2.24 -7.81 12.63
C LEU A 25 -2.01 -6.79 13.74
N LEU A 26 -1.36 -5.66 13.44
CA LEU A 26 -1.12 -4.58 14.40
C LEU A 26 -2.43 -3.97 14.89
N ILE A 27 -3.39 -3.73 13.99
CA ILE A 27 -4.75 -3.27 14.33
C ILE A 27 -5.42 -4.28 15.25
N TYR A 28 -5.35 -5.58 14.92
CA TYR A 28 -5.92 -6.64 15.75
C TYR A 28 -5.33 -6.63 17.16
N LEU A 29 -3.99 -6.65 17.28
CA LEU A 29 -3.32 -6.61 18.58
C LEU A 29 -3.65 -5.34 19.36
N ALA A 30 -3.68 -4.19 18.69
CA ALA A 30 -3.98 -2.90 19.30
C ALA A 30 -5.42 -2.83 19.86
N LEU A 31 -6.39 -3.45 19.19
CA LEU A 31 -7.79 -3.47 19.62
C LEU A 31 -8.08 -4.52 20.70
N PHE A 32 -7.53 -5.74 20.56
CA PHE A 32 -7.93 -6.87 21.39
C PHE A 32 -6.97 -7.17 22.55
N GLN A 33 -5.67 -6.86 22.42
CA GLN A 33 -4.65 -7.23 23.40
C GLN A 33 -4.22 -6.07 24.31
N THR A 34 -4.48 -4.81 23.93
CA THR A 34 -3.90 -3.66 24.62
C THR A 34 -4.60 -3.33 25.95
N PRO A 35 -3.87 -3.27 27.09
CA PRO A 35 -4.45 -2.94 28.39
C PRO A 35 -4.92 -1.47 28.47
N ARG A 36 -5.94 -1.21 29.30
CA ARG A 36 -6.62 0.11 29.41
C ARG A 36 -5.69 1.29 29.72
N VAL A 37 -4.55 1.05 30.35
CA VAL A 37 -3.57 2.07 30.73
C VAL A 37 -2.87 2.70 29.52
N MET A 38 -2.80 1.99 28.38
CA MET A 38 -2.16 2.48 27.15
C MET A 38 -3.16 2.89 26.05
N ARG A 39 -4.43 3.16 26.39
CA ARG A 39 -5.48 3.42 25.40
C ARG A 39 -5.16 4.59 24.47
N SER A 40 -4.64 5.70 24.99
CA SER A 40 -4.32 6.88 24.16
C SER A 40 -3.24 6.58 23.13
N TYR A 41 -2.22 5.80 23.49
CA TYR A 41 -1.17 5.36 22.56
C TYR A 41 -1.71 4.32 21.56
N SER A 42 -2.60 3.43 21.99
CA SER A 42 -3.23 2.44 21.11
C SER A 42 -4.03 3.09 19.98
N THR A 43 -4.80 4.14 20.26
CA THR A 43 -5.55 4.85 19.22
C THR A 43 -4.64 5.45 18.14
N LEU A 44 -3.49 6.00 18.54
CA LEU A 44 -2.52 6.52 17.60
C LEU A 44 -1.93 5.42 16.71
N ILE A 45 -1.59 4.28 17.33
CA ILE A 45 -1.07 3.09 16.64
C ILE A 45 -2.08 2.54 15.64
N VAL A 46 -3.36 2.45 16.02
CA VAL A 46 -4.44 2.00 15.12
C VAL A 46 -4.59 2.94 13.93
N ASN A 47 -4.60 4.26 14.16
CA ASN A 47 -4.71 5.23 13.07
C ASN A 47 -3.54 5.14 12.09
N TYR A 48 -2.32 4.99 12.63
CA TYR A 48 -1.12 4.81 11.81
C TYR A 48 -1.21 3.52 10.98
N ALA A 49 -1.59 2.41 11.61
CA ALA A 49 -1.73 1.13 10.94
C ALA A 49 -2.84 1.10 9.88
N ILE A 50 -3.96 1.78 10.12
CA ILE A 50 -5.02 1.94 9.11
C ILE A 50 -4.50 2.73 7.91
N THR A 51 -3.75 3.81 8.17
CA THR A 51 -3.17 4.64 7.11
C THR A 51 -2.18 3.84 6.29
N ASP A 52 -1.24 3.13 6.94
CA ASP A 52 -0.26 2.28 6.25
C ASP A 52 -0.93 1.12 5.49
N PHE A 53 -1.96 0.49 6.06
CA PHE A 53 -2.75 -0.52 5.36
C PHE A 53 -3.39 0.06 4.08
N SER A 54 -4.01 1.24 4.18
CA SER A 54 -4.63 1.90 3.02
C SER A 54 -3.61 2.31 1.97
N ALA A 55 -2.43 2.77 2.38
CA ALA A 55 -1.34 3.11 1.47
C ALA A 55 -0.82 1.88 0.72
N CYS A 56 -0.62 0.74 1.40
CA CYS A 56 -0.24 -0.50 0.74
C CYS A 56 -1.32 -1.04 -0.20
N LEU A 57 -2.61 -0.85 0.14
CA LEU A 57 -3.72 -1.23 -0.72
C LEU A 57 -3.75 -0.39 -2.00
N CYS A 58 -3.61 0.93 -1.89
CA CYS A 58 -3.48 1.85 -3.02
C CYS A 58 -2.26 1.55 -3.88
N ASP A 59 -1.10 1.30 -3.26
CA ASP A 59 0.14 0.95 -3.97
C ASP A 59 -0.04 -0.32 -4.80
N LEU A 60 -0.68 -1.36 -4.25
CA LEU A 60 -0.99 -2.58 -5.00
C LEU A 60 -2.03 -2.34 -6.10
N PHE A 61 -3.00 -1.47 -5.86
CA PHE A 61 -4.06 -1.16 -6.81
C PHE A 61 -3.53 -0.41 -8.05
N VAL A 62 -2.66 0.57 -7.86
CA VAL A 62 -2.12 1.39 -8.97
C VAL A 62 -0.84 0.80 -9.54
N GLN A 63 0.03 0.31 -8.67
CA GLN A 63 1.37 -0.18 -8.98
C GLN A 63 2.13 0.81 -9.86
N GLN A 64 2.38 1.99 -9.30
CA GLN A 64 2.82 3.16 -10.05
C GLN A 64 4.31 3.16 -10.35
N ARG A 65 4.68 3.43 -11.60
CA ARG A 65 6.06 3.69 -12.03
C ARG A 65 6.20 5.14 -12.46
N ILE A 66 7.12 5.86 -11.82
CA ILE A 66 7.40 7.27 -12.10
C ILE A 66 8.61 7.36 -13.03
N ILE A 67 8.47 8.10 -14.13
CA ILE A 67 9.53 8.37 -15.09
C ILE A 67 9.79 9.88 -15.09
N PRO A 68 10.93 10.34 -14.53
CA PRO A 68 11.28 11.75 -14.57
C PRO A 68 11.68 12.18 -15.99
N ALA A 69 11.07 13.25 -16.49
CA ALA A 69 11.34 13.83 -17.81
C ALA A 69 11.59 15.35 -17.69
N GLY A 70 12.63 15.73 -16.94
CA GLY A 70 13.01 17.13 -16.74
C GLY A 70 11.96 17.89 -15.92
N LEU A 71 11.15 18.73 -16.58
CA LEU A 71 10.09 19.51 -15.95
C LEU A 71 8.76 18.75 -15.85
N THR A 72 8.66 17.55 -16.44
CA THR A 72 7.43 16.73 -16.40
C THR A 72 7.68 15.39 -15.74
N LEU A 73 6.63 14.84 -15.12
CA LEU A 73 6.61 13.51 -14.52
C LEU A 73 5.66 12.62 -15.31
N GLY A 74 6.16 11.52 -15.84
CA GLY A 74 5.34 10.47 -16.44
C GLY A 74 4.92 9.45 -15.39
N TYR A 75 3.61 9.20 -15.29
CA TYR A 75 3.06 8.15 -14.43
C TYR A 75 2.59 6.97 -15.28
N VAL A 76 3.12 5.79 -14.99
CA VAL A 76 2.71 4.54 -15.64
C VAL A 76 2.18 3.58 -14.59
N SER A 77 0.86 3.42 -14.55
CA SER A 77 0.16 2.52 -13.62
C SER A 77 -0.05 1.15 -14.27
N ASN A 78 0.39 0.08 -13.60
CA ASN A 78 0.31 -1.29 -14.12
C ASN A 78 -0.49 -2.25 -13.22
N GLY A 79 -1.14 -1.73 -12.18
CA GLY A 79 -1.91 -2.52 -11.23
C GLY A 79 -3.35 -2.80 -11.68
N LEU A 80 -4.16 -3.24 -10.72
CA LEU A 80 -5.58 -3.60 -10.90
C LEU A 80 -6.45 -2.42 -11.36
N CYS A 81 -6.02 -1.18 -11.10
CA CYS A 81 -6.72 0.04 -11.49
C CYS A 81 -7.06 0.08 -13.00
N LYS A 82 -6.25 -0.58 -13.84
CA LYS A 82 -6.47 -0.65 -15.29
C LYS A 82 -7.82 -1.28 -15.66
N HIS A 83 -8.37 -2.12 -14.79
CA HIS A 83 -9.68 -2.76 -15.00
C HIS A 83 -10.87 -1.85 -14.64
N PHE A 84 -10.65 -0.82 -13.82
CA PHE A 84 -11.68 0.11 -13.36
C PHE A 84 -11.72 1.41 -14.18
N GLY A 85 -10.69 1.66 -14.99
CA GLY A 85 -10.60 2.80 -15.89
C GLY A 85 -9.45 3.75 -15.55
N PRO A 86 -9.13 4.71 -16.44
CA PRO A 86 -7.97 5.59 -16.29
C PRO A 86 -8.09 6.55 -15.11
N THR A 87 -9.31 6.98 -14.76
CA THR A 87 -9.55 7.84 -13.59
C THR A 87 -9.27 7.12 -12.27
N ALA A 88 -9.59 5.82 -12.18
CA ALA A 88 -9.30 5.02 -11.01
C ALA A 88 -7.78 4.89 -10.76
N CYS A 89 -6.98 4.77 -11.83
CA CYS A 89 -5.52 4.76 -11.72
C CYS A 89 -4.91 6.12 -11.32
N TYR A 90 -5.61 7.23 -11.55
CA TYR A 90 -5.13 8.57 -11.20
C TYR A 90 -5.50 8.97 -9.76
N VAL A 91 -6.63 8.48 -9.25
CA VAL A 91 -7.15 8.80 -7.92
C VAL A 91 -6.61 7.84 -6.85
N GLY A 92 -6.37 6.58 -7.22
CA GLY A 92 -5.82 5.56 -6.32
C GLY A 92 -4.42 5.92 -5.83
#